data_AF-A0A7S2GIX1-F1
#
_entry.id   AF-A0A7S2GIX1-F1
#
_cell.length_a   1.000
_cell.length_b   1.000
_cell.length_c   1.000
_cell.angle_alpha   90.00
_cell.angle_beta   90.00
_cell.angle_gamma   90.00
#
_symmetry.space_group_name_H-M   'P 1'
#
loop_
_entity.id
_entity.type
_entity.pdbx_description
1 polymer ?
#
loop_
_entity_poly.entity_id
_entity_poly.type
_entity_poly.pdbx_seq_one_letter_code
_entity_poly.pdbx_strand_id
1 'polypeptide(L)'
;GFPRLKPLVNICYVLKAPPGRGKFDVAAARRLNVPPGPLYKQLHNGESVTLEDGTTVRPEEVVGESSPGTTFAVLACEDVRLLPSLEAHPALTPLWSNSANCPKKKICASSACVVVVHLAPRHVVEHPKYQAFMGRWATQTDSTGRTTPPTSHLFACWSLTSHSCP
;
A
#
# COMPACT_ATOMS: atom_id res chain seq x y z
N GLY A 1 -17.32 -10.23 43.02
CA GLY A 1 -17.73 -9.29 41.96
C GLY A 1 -17.47 -9.92 40.61
N PHE A 2 -18.37 -9.77 39.65
CA PHE A 2 -18.14 -10.27 38.28
C PHE A 2 -16.96 -9.51 37.65
N PRO A 3 -16.01 -10.20 37.01
CA PRO A 3 -14.90 -9.51 36.34
C PRO A 3 -15.46 -8.62 35.23
N ARG A 4 -15.02 -7.35 35.18
CA ARG A 4 -15.33 -6.48 34.05
C ARG A 4 -14.68 -7.07 32.80
N LEU A 5 -15.50 -7.50 31.84
CA LEU A 5 -14.99 -7.91 30.54
C LEU A 5 -14.34 -6.71 29.87
N LYS A 6 -13.10 -6.86 29.42
CA LYS A 6 -12.48 -5.89 28.51
C LYS A 6 -13.26 -5.92 27.20
N PRO A 7 -13.67 -4.77 26.65
CA PRO A 7 -14.26 -4.74 25.31
C PRO A 7 -13.21 -5.29 24.33
N LEU A 8 -13.62 -6.25 23.51
CA LEU A 8 -12.78 -6.80 22.47
C LEU A 8 -12.70 -5.75 21.35
N VAL A 9 -11.53 -5.13 21.18
CA VAL A 9 -11.30 -4.09 20.16
C VAL A 9 -10.02 -4.45 19.42
N ASN A 10 -10.07 -4.38 18.09
CA ASN A 10 -8.89 -4.44 17.24
C ASN A 10 -8.52 -3.03 16.79
N ILE A 11 -7.23 -2.70 16.85
CA ILE A 11 -6.67 -1.49 16.26
C ILE A 11 -5.79 -1.92 15.09
N CYS A 12 -6.13 -1.45 13.89
CA CYS A 12 -5.38 -1.76 12.67
C CYS A 12 -4.93 -0.47 12.00
N TYR A 13 -3.80 -0.54 11.29
CA TYR A 13 -3.25 0.58 10.55
C TYR A 13 -3.13 0.21 9.07
N VAL A 14 -3.50 1.13 8.21
CA VAL A 14 -3.28 1.04 6.76
C VAL A 14 -2.41 2.21 6.36
N LEU A 15 -1.21 1.93 5.87
CA LEU A 15 -0.27 2.93 5.41
C LEU A 15 -0.30 2.96 3.89
N LYS A 16 -0.64 4.11 3.31
CA LYS A 16 -0.65 4.33 1.86
C LYS A 16 0.43 5.33 1.51
N ALA A 17 1.48 4.88 0.83
CA ALA A 17 2.43 5.78 0.21
C ALA A 17 1.75 6.50 -0.96
N PRO A 18 2.02 7.79 -1.19
CA PRO A 18 1.53 8.48 -2.37
C PRO A 18 2.17 7.88 -3.63
N PRO A 19 1.55 8.05 -4.82
CA PRO A 19 2.17 7.73 -6.08
C PRO A 19 3.54 8.40 -6.25
N GLY A 20 4.48 7.64 -6.80
CA GLY A 20 5.78 8.16 -7.19
C GLY A 20 5.68 8.95 -8.49
N ARG A 21 6.42 10.05 -8.59
CA ARG A 21 6.52 10.81 -9.85
C ARG A 21 7.18 9.95 -10.92
N GLY A 22 6.72 10.10 -12.16
CA GLY A 22 7.33 9.43 -13.29
C GLY A 22 8.76 9.91 -13.52
N LYS A 23 9.56 9.09 -14.21
CA LYS A 23 10.95 9.44 -14.51
C LYS A 23 10.99 10.59 -15.51
N PHE A 24 11.81 11.60 -15.25
CA PHE A 24 12.09 12.67 -16.21
C PHE A 24 12.92 12.14 -17.40
N ASP A 25 12.44 12.38 -18.62
CA ASP A 25 13.11 12.07 -19.87
C ASP A 25 13.89 13.31 -20.37
N VAL A 26 15.17 13.35 -20.03
CA VAL A 26 16.10 14.40 -20.45
C VAL A 26 16.25 14.45 -21.98
N ALA A 27 16.17 13.31 -22.66
CA ALA A 27 16.31 13.26 -24.12
C ALA A 27 15.09 13.88 -24.81
N ALA A 28 13.88 13.62 -24.29
CA ALA A 28 12.66 14.27 -24.74
C ALA A 28 12.71 15.78 -24.49
N ALA A 29 13.10 16.21 -23.29
CA ALA A 29 13.22 17.63 -22.95
C ALA A 29 14.22 18.36 -23.86
N ARG A 30 15.36 17.73 -24.16
CA ARG A 30 16.36 18.28 -25.09
C ARG A 30 15.83 18.39 -26.52
N ARG A 31 15.07 17.41 -26.99
CA ARG A 31 14.44 17.43 -28.33
C ARG A 31 13.39 18.55 -28.45
N LEU A 32 12.75 18.92 -27.34
CA LEU A 32 11.80 20.02 -27.23
C LEU A 32 12.47 21.36 -26.89
N ASN A 33 13.81 21.46 -26.99
CA ASN A 33 14.60 22.66 -26.69
C ASN A 33 14.41 23.22 -25.27
N VAL A 34 13.99 22.39 -24.30
CA VAL A 34 13.90 22.81 -22.90
C VAL A 34 15.31 22.90 -22.33
N PRO A 35 15.78 24.08 -21.89
CA PRO A 35 17.10 24.22 -21.30
C PRO A 35 17.18 23.49 -19.96
N PRO A 36 18.32 22.85 -19.65
CA PRO A 36 18.52 22.19 -18.35
C PRO A 36 18.48 23.22 -17.22
N GLY A 37 17.89 22.83 -16.08
CA GLY A 37 17.85 23.67 -14.88
C GLY A 37 16.44 23.82 -14.31
N PRO A 38 16.03 25.04 -13.87
CA PRO A 38 14.76 25.24 -13.15
C PRO A 38 13.51 24.75 -13.90
N LEU A 39 13.51 24.83 -15.23
CA LEU A 39 12.38 24.41 -16.06
C LEU A 39 12.15 22.89 -16.01
N TYR A 40 13.21 22.09 -15.84
CA TYR A 40 13.05 20.64 -15.65
C TYR A 40 12.32 20.35 -14.34
N LYS A 41 12.62 21.10 -13.28
CA LYS A 41 11.95 20.95 -11.99
C LYS A 41 10.47 21.34 -12.07
N GLN A 42 10.13 22.40 -12.79
CA GLN A 42 8.74 22.82 -13.02
C GLN A 42 7.96 21.73 -13.76
N LEU A 43 8.50 21.25 -14.89
CA LEU A 43 7.91 20.14 -15.67
C LEU A 43 7.77 18.87 -14.82
N HIS A 44 8.80 18.50 -14.07
CA HIS A 44 8.77 17.34 -13.19
C HIS A 44 7.81 17.50 -12.00
N ASN A 45 7.43 18.72 -11.64
CA ASN A 45 6.42 19.01 -10.63
C ASN A 45 4.99 19.00 -11.20
N GLY A 46 4.82 18.84 -12.52
CA GLY A 46 3.51 18.87 -13.17
C GLY A 46 3.10 20.26 -13.67
N GLU A 47 4.03 21.23 -13.71
CA GLU A 47 3.77 22.56 -14.23
C GLU A 47 4.17 22.62 -15.71
N SER A 48 3.30 23.16 -16.57
CA SER A 48 3.66 23.42 -17.97
C SER A 48 4.58 24.63 -18.07
N VAL A 49 5.53 24.60 -19.00
CA VAL A 49 6.54 25.64 -19.17
C VAL A 49 6.43 26.22 -20.57
N THR A 50 6.40 27.55 -20.69
CA THR A 50 6.50 28.25 -21.97
C THR A 50 7.94 28.71 -22.19
N LEU A 51 8.52 28.33 -23.34
CA LEU A 51 9.86 28.69 -23.76
C LEU A 51 9.88 30.10 -24.38
N GLU A 52 11.08 30.65 -24.57
CA GLU A 52 11.28 31.99 -25.16
C GLU A 52 10.77 32.08 -26.61
N ASP A 53 10.74 30.96 -27.34
CA ASP A 53 10.20 30.88 -28.70
C ASP A 53 8.65 30.82 -28.74
N GLY A 54 7.99 30.85 -27.58
CA GLY A 54 6.54 30.76 -27.43
C GLY A 54 5.99 29.32 -27.34
N THR A 55 6.84 28.31 -27.50
CA THR A 55 6.42 26.90 -27.39
C THR A 55 6.07 26.57 -25.94
N THR A 56 4.90 25.96 -25.71
CA THR A 56 4.53 25.43 -24.39
C THR A 56 4.77 23.93 -24.33
N VAL A 57 5.60 23.51 -23.39
CA VAL A 57 5.90 22.10 -23.10
C VAL A 57 5.10 21.64 -21.89
N ARG A 58 4.41 20.52 -22.04
CA ARG A 58 3.60 19.91 -20.99
C ARG A 58 4.38 18.82 -20.25
N PRO A 59 4.14 18.62 -18.94
CA PRO A 59 4.82 17.60 -18.14
C PRO A 59 4.81 16.21 -18.77
N GLU A 60 3.68 15.74 -19.27
CA GLU A 60 3.54 14.40 -19.88
C GLU A 60 4.38 14.19 -21.15
N GLU A 61 4.89 15.25 -21.77
CA GLU A 61 5.77 15.13 -22.94
C GLU A 61 7.21 14.78 -22.55
N VAL A 62 7.57 14.99 -21.27
CA VAL A 62 8.94 14.82 -20.74
C VAL A 62 9.00 14.06 -19.41
N VAL A 63 7.87 13.74 -18.79
CA VAL A 63 7.76 12.96 -17.56
C VAL A 63 6.98 11.71 -17.88
N GLY A 64 7.57 10.54 -17.60
CA GLY A 64 6.89 9.26 -17.78
C GLY A 64 5.67 9.11 -16.87
N GLU A 65 4.96 7.99 -17.01
CA GLU A 65 3.81 7.69 -16.16
C GLU A 65 4.20 7.62 -14.67
N SER A 66 3.32 8.11 -13.80
CA SER A 66 3.48 8.00 -12.36
C SER A 66 3.42 6.53 -11.93
N SER A 67 4.38 6.12 -11.10
CA SER A 67 4.32 4.81 -10.46
C SER A 67 3.29 4.84 -9.33
N PRO A 68 2.52 3.76 -9.12
CA PRO A 68 1.59 3.69 -7.99
C PRO A 68 2.24 3.96 -6.63
N GLY A 69 1.39 4.40 -5.72
CA GLY A 69 1.67 4.33 -4.30
C GLY A 69 1.63 2.90 -3.78
N THR A 70 2.51 2.58 -2.85
CA THR A 70 2.57 1.26 -2.19
C THR A 70 1.71 1.26 -0.93
N THR A 71 1.00 0.17 -0.63
CA THR A 71 0.15 0.07 0.58
C THR A 71 0.65 -1.02 1.53
N PHE A 72 0.69 -0.74 2.83
CA PHE A 72 1.05 -1.67 3.90
C PHE A 72 -0.09 -1.76 4.92
N ALA A 73 -0.28 -2.93 5.54
CA ALA A 73 -1.27 -3.12 6.59
C ALA A 73 -0.63 -3.70 7.85
N VAL A 74 -1.03 -3.18 9.01
CA VAL A 74 -0.74 -3.75 10.33
C VAL A 74 -2.07 -4.19 10.94
N LEU A 75 -2.21 -5.49 11.18
CA LEU A 75 -3.44 -6.08 11.68
C LEU A 75 -3.23 -6.58 13.11
N ALA A 76 -3.87 -5.94 14.08
CA ALA A 76 -3.99 -6.49 15.42
C ALA A 76 -5.23 -7.38 15.50
N CYS A 77 -5.04 -8.63 15.93
CA CYS A 77 -6.13 -9.58 16.16
C CYS A 77 -5.79 -10.44 17.37
N GLU A 78 -6.30 -10.06 18.53
CA GLU A 78 -6.01 -10.76 19.79
C GLU A 78 -6.79 -12.08 19.94
N ASP A 79 -7.94 -12.19 19.26
CA ASP A 79 -8.84 -13.33 19.36
C ASP A 79 -9.55 -13.57 18.03
N VAL A 80 -9.70 -14.85 17.64
CA VAL A 80 -10.38 -15.26 16.40
C VAL A 80 -11.83 -14.77 16.33
N ARG A 81 -12.49 -14.54 17.47
CA ARG A 81 -13.85 -13.98 17.55
C ARG A 81 -13.94 -12.56 16.98
N LEU A 82 -12.81 -11.84 16.91
CA LEU A 82 -12.75 -10.49 16.34
C LEU A 82 -12.50 -10.48 14.82
N LEU A 83 -12.19 -11.63 14.23
CA LEU A 83 -11.94 -11.74 12.80
C LEU A 83 -13.10 -11.22 11.92
N PRO A 84 -14.39 -11.49 12.24
CA PRO A 84 -15.50 -10.94 11.45
C PRO A 84 -15.49 -9.40 11.37
N SER A 85 -15.06 -8.73 12.44
CA SER A 85 -14.93 -7.27 12.47
C SER A 85 -13.81 -6.78 11.54
N LEU A 86 -12.71 -7.53 11.40
CA LEU A 86 -11.64 -7.22 10.45
C LEU A 86 -12.10 -7.43 9.00
N GLU A 87 -12.81 -8.54 8.74
CA GLU A 87 -13.31 -8.88 7.40
C GLU A 87 -14.35 -7.89 6.89
N ALA A 88 -15.23 -7.42 7.77
CA ALA A 88 -16.28 -6.47 7.41
C ALA A 88 -15.78 -5.01 7.38
N HIS A 89 -14.56 -4.71 7.83
CA HIS A 89 -14.12 -3.34 8.01
C HIS A 89 -13.85 -2.65 6.66
N PRO A 90 -14.55 -1.55 6.32
CA PRO A 90 -14.48 -0.93 5.00
C PRO A 90 -13.10 -0.36 4.63
N ALA A 91 -12.27 -0.03 5.63
CA ALA A 91 -10.89 0.40 5.37
C ALA A 91 -9.96 -0.76 4.93
N LEU A 92 -10.32 -2.01 5.25
CA LEU A 92 -9.51 -3.20 4.95
C LEU A 92 -10.03 -3.96 3.73
N THR A 93 -11.35 -3.96 3.49
CA THR A 93 -12.00 -4.65 2.36
C THR A 93 -11.29 -4.43 1.01
N PRO A 94 -10.94 -3.18 0.62
CA PRO A 94 -10.29 -2.93 -0.68
C PRO A 94 -8.92 -3.59 -0.85
N LEU A 95 -8.23 -3.92 0.25
CA LEU A 95 -6.87 -4.48 0.22
C LEU A 95 -6.86 -5.95 -0.21
N TRP A 96 -7.98 -6.65 -0.07
CA TRP A 96 -8.13 -8.06 -0.41
C TRP A 96 -9.23 -8.31 -1.46
N SER A 97 -10.23 -7.43 -1.61
CA SER A 97 -11.31 -7.58 -2.59
C SER A 97 -10.91 -7.27 -4.04
N ASN A 98 -9.84 -6.51 -4.27
CA ASN A 98 -9.51 -5.95 -5.58
C ASN A 98 -8.61 -6.82 -6.47
N SER A 99 -8.26 -8.04 -6.06
CA SER A 99 -7.41 -8.93 -6.89
C SER A 99 -8.13 -9.50 -8.11
N ALA A 100 -9.46 -9.68 -8.06
CA ALA A 100 -10.19 -10.49 -9.06
C ALA A 100 -10.63 -9.73 -10.32
N ASN A 101 -10.77 -8.39 -10.27
CA ASN A 101 -11.48 -7.65 -11.32
C ASN A 101 -10.64 -6.59 -12.05
N CYS A 102 -9.32 -6.71 -11.94
CA CYS A 102 -8.43 -5.72 -12.50
C CYS A 102 -7.82 -6.17 -13.84
N PRO A 103 -8.09 -5.46 -14.96
CA PRO A 103 -7.70 -5.92 -16.30
C PRO A 103 -6.18 -6.05 -16.41
N LYS A 104 -5.72 -7.26 -16.77
CA LYS A 104 -4.33 -7.76 -16.83
C LYS A 104 -3.32 -6.94 -17.67
N LYS A 105 -3.70 -5.77 -18.19
CA LYS A 105 -2.88 -4.92 -19.09
C LYS A 105 -2.64 -3.50 -18.58
N LYS A 106 -3.33 -3.06 -17.53
CA LYS A 106 -2.93 -1.86 -16.78
C LYS A 106 -2.56 -2.35 -15.40
N ILE A 107 -1.35 -2.06 -14.96
CA ILE A 107 -0.95 -2.36 -13.60
C ILE A 107 -2.02 -1.73 -12.71
N CYS A 108 -2.78 -2.57 -12.00
CA CYS A 108 -3.75 -2.14 -11.01
C CYS A 108 -3.01 -1.82 -9.73
N ALA A 109 -2.18 -0.81 -9.91
CA ALA A 109 -1.02 -0.57 -9.12
C ALA A 109 -1.42 0.22 -7.86
N SER A 110 -2.60 0.85 -7.86
CA SER A 110 -3.01 1.82 -6.85
C SER A 110 -3.51 1.25 -5.53
N SER A 111 -3.54 -0.07 -5.30
CA SER A 111 -4.17 -0.61 -4.07
C SER A 111 -3.69 -1.99 -3.60
N ALA A 112 -2.72 -2.63 -4.26
CA ALA A 112 -2.25 -3.93 -3.78
C ALA A 112 -1.45 -3.72 -2.49
N CYS A 113 -1.93 -4.30 -1.40
CA CYS A 113 -1.19 -4.30 -0.15
C CYS A 113 0.05 -5.18 -0.32
N VAL A 114 1.24 -4.61 -0.13
CA VAL A 114 2.48 -5.32 -0.42
C VAL A 114 3.00 -6.16 0.75
N VAL A 115 2.68 -5.74 1.96
CA VAL A 115 3.11 -6.39 3.19
C VAL A 115 1.98 -6.27 4.20
N VAL A 116 1.72 -7.39 4.86
CA VAL A 116 0.81 -7.46 6.00
C VAL A 116 1.61 -7.87 7.23
N VAL A 117 1.58 -7.02 8.25
CA VAL A 117 2.19 -7.28 9.55
C VAL A 117 1.11 -7.76 10.50
N HIS A 118 1.32 -8.93 11.11
CA HIS A 118 0.38 -9.55 12.04
C HIS A 118 0.80 -9.28 13.48
N LEU A 119 -0.03 -8.56 14.22
CA LEU A 119 0.06 -8.41 15.68
C LEU A 119 -1.02 -9.30 16.32
N ALA A 120 -0.76 -10.60 16.32
CA ALA A 120 -1.72 -11.60 16.78
C ALA A 120 -0.99 -12.75 17.50
N PRO A 121 -1.58 -13.32 18.57
CA PRO A 121 -1.03 -14.52 19.19
C PRO A 121 -0.90 -15.66 18.19
N ARG A 122 0.10 -16.53 18.38
CA ARG A 122 0.35 -17.69 17.51
C ARG A 122 -0.91 -18.51 17.24
N HIS A 123 -1.71 -18.79 18.28
CA HIS A 123 -2.93 -19.59 18.15
C HIS A 123 -4.02 -18.91 17.29
N VAL A 124 -4.05 -17.58 17.22
CA VAL A 124 -4.96 -16.84 16.33
C VAL A 124 -4.48 -16.97 14.90
N VAL A 125 -3.18 -16.77 14.67
CA VAL A 125 -2.57 -16.86 13.34
C VAL A 125 -2.71 -18.26 12.77
N GLU A 126 -2.41 -19.30 13.55
CA GLU A 126 -2.50 -20.70 13.12
C GLU A 126 -3.95 -21.19 12.99
N HIS A 127 -4.93 -20.42 13.47
CA HIS A 127 -6.33 -20.79 13.38
C HIS A 127 -6.79 -20.87 11.91
N PRO A 128 -7.48 -21.92 11.47
CA PRO A 128 -7.90 -22.09 10.07
C PRO A 128 -8.68 -20.91 9.50
N LYS A 129 -9.56 -20.29 10.30
CA LYS A 129 -10.29 -19.08 9.90
C LYS A 129 -9.37 -17.90 9.59
N TYR A 130 -8.32 -17.69 10.39
CA TYR A 130 -7.38 -16.60 10.16
C TYR A 130 -6.52 -16.85 8.91
N GLN A 131 -6.08 -18.10 8.72
CA GLN A 131 -5.38 -18.52 7.51
C GLN A 131 -6.25 -18.35 6.25
N ALA A 132 -7.53 -18.73 6.31
CA ALA A 132 -8.48 -18.52 5.23
C ALA A 132 -8.71 -17.04 4.92
N PHE A 133 -8.82 -16.20 5.96
CA PHE A 133 -8.87 -14.74 5.81
C PHE A 133 -7.62 -14.22 5.11
N MET A 134 -6.42 -14.68 5.51
CA MET A 134 -5.16 -14.27 4.88
C MET A 134 -5.01 -14.73 3.44
N GLY A 135 -5.57 -15.90 3.09
CA GLY A 135 -5.61 -16.40 1.72
C GLY A 135 -6.40 -15.54 0.72
N ARG A 136 -7.18 -14.57 1.21
CA ARG A 136 -7.95 -13.64 0.36
C ARG A 136 -7.17 -12.41 -0.07
N TRP A 137 -6.02 -12.13 0.56
CA TRP A 137 -5.25 -10.92 0.28
C TRP A 137 -4.64 -10.96 -1.13
N ALA A 138 -4.71 -9.82 -1.83
CA ALA A 138 -4.32 -9.74 -3.23
C ALA A 138 -2.86 -10.13 -3.44
N THR A 139 -2.58 -10.99 -4.41
CA THR A 139 -1.21 -11.28 -4.85
C THR A 139 -0.64 -10.06 -5.57
N GLN A 140 0.60 -9.70 -5.25
CA GLN A 140 1.36 -8.72 -6.01
C GLN A 140 1.88 -9.34 -7.29
N THR A 141 2.01 -8.54 -8.34
CA THR A 141 2.76 -8.90 -9.54
C THR A 141 3.98 -7.99 -9.64
N ASP A 142 5.17 -8.56 -9.73
CA ASP A 142 6.38 -7.77 -9.94
C ASP A 142 6.54 -7.32 -11.41
N SER A 143 7.59 -6.54 -11.69
CA SER A 143 7.90 -6.04 -13.04
C SER A 143 8.21 -7.14 -14.05
N THR A 144 8.45 -8.38 -13.60
CA THR A 144 8.70 -9.56 -14.45
C THR A 144 7.43 -10.38 -14.70
N GLY A 145 6.28 -9.95 -14.17
CA GLY A 145 5.01 -10.66 -14.30
C GLY A 145 4.86 -11.80 -13.29
N ARG A 146 5.80 -11.98 -12.35
CA ARG A 146 5.68 -13.00 -11.30
C ARG A 146 4.69 -12.54 -10.25
N THR A 147 3.72 -13.39 -9.96
CA THR A 147 2.75 -13.17 -8.89
C THR A 147 3.22 -13.79 -7.57
N THR A 148 3.20 -13.02 -6.48
CA THR A 148 3.49 -13.51 -5.13
C THR A 148 2.38 -13.06 -4.17
N PRO A 149 1.97 -13.89 -3.20
CA PRO A 149 1.13 -13.41 -2.10
C PRO A 149 1.84 -12.27 -1.36
N PRO A 150 1.11 -11.40 -0.64
CA PRO A 150 1.74 -10.41 0.21
C PRO A 150 2.67 -11.11 1.20
N THR A 151 3.85 -10.52 1.41
CA THR A 151 4.77 -11.07 2.40
C THR A 151 4.15 -10.89 3.78
N SER A 152 3.75 -12.00 4.38
CA SER A 152 3.24 -12.04 5.75
C SER A 152 4.41 -12.18 6.72
N HIS A 153 4.66 -11.13 7.48
CA HIS A 153 5.62 -11.19 8.59
C HIS A 153 4.86 -11.35 9.90
N LEU A 154 5.15 -12.45 10.60
CA LEU A 154 4.63 -12.70 11.93
C LEU A 154 5.51 -12.01 12.96
N PHE A 155 4.93 -11.07 13.70
CA PHE A 155 5.53 -10.58 14.93
C PHE A 155 4.74 -11.13 16.11
N ALA A 156 5.29 -12.15 16.75
CA ALA A 156 4.80 -12.58 18.05
C ALA A 156 5.23 -11.52 19.09
N CYS A 157 4.35 -10.54 19.35
CA CYS A 157 4.53 -9.64 20.48
C CYS A 157 4.23 -10.43 21.77
N TRP A 158 5.28 -10.97 22.41
CA TRP A 158 5.16 -11.50 23.76
C TRP A 158 5.33 -10.35 24.77
N SER A 159 4.27 -10.15 25.55
CA SER A 159 4.17 -9.38 26.80
C SER A 159 4.52 -7.88 26.79
N LEU A 160 3.50 -7.03 26.64
CA LEU A 160 3.27 -6.00 27.67
C LEU A 160 2.42 -6.63 28.77
N THR A 161 2.98 -7.60 29.49
CA THR A 161 2.47 -7.88 30.84
C THR A 161 2.70 -6.59 31.60
N SER A 162 1.60 -5.94 31.96
CA SER A 162 1.53 -5.07 33.12
C SER A 162 2.25 -5.77 34.27
N HIS A 163 3.54 -5.47 34.43
CA HIS A 163 4.19 -5.68 35.70
C HIS A 163 3.49 -4.68 36.60
N SER A 164 2.68 -5.22 37.50
CA SER A 164 2.29 -4.53 38.72
C SER A 164 3.55 -3.87 39.27
N CYS A 165 3.58 -2.53 39.29
CA CYS A 165 4.58 -1.83 40.09
C CYS A 165 4.40 -2.28 41.55
N PRO A 166 5.49 -2.55 42.27
CA PRO A 166 5.45 -2.92 43.69
C PRO A 166 4.85 -1.80 44.55
#